data_AF-A0A7X7NE07-F1
#
_entry.id   AF-A0A7X7NE07-F1
#
_cell.length_a   1.000
_cell.length_b   1.000
_cell.length_c   1.000
_cell.angle_alpha   90.00
_cell.angle_beta   90.00
_cell.angle_gamma   90.00
#
_symmetry.space_group_name_H-M   'P 1'
#
loop_
_entity.id
_entity.type
_entity.pdbx_description
1 polymer ?
#
loop_
_entity_poly.entity_id
_entity_poly.type
_entity_poly.pdbx_seq_one_letter_code
_entity_poly.pdbx_strand_id
1 'polypeptide(L)'
;MSDKEIICYEGSPNDAVSAHPVDYIKATCIIDGHMHINSGSCTPLPLLYAQVSPGLGQKPIIRKREALEAGLGVLGFKEGVEVQNESTARIADRAVTDNKILYQLVTNSRDFENPDRFEDIYENKTPVISPMIAAMMDMEYAHIAGYKGVPIYRTDKKGLFYFRRKSGSRMEQCEEHEDIRVCLAHEFDNSDTLKLERWQVQLSETKASAAKYPFKLIPLYFYDPRRWRLAAGKKSLKSLECGPWDEPFREIATETNPGVFGGFKMYPPLGHKPFDPLCDFLPEFYDRCESEKIPILTHCSPGGMCTHDAPYYIEFEGYHYRKIYDGKVAQQNKLIKIHADRERPFPPPEPFAELSDSMIKKHRRIIDDKLYDPDMNHFFKNYVHPEEWRKVLKHFPELRLCLAHFGGDEWRRGRLEKWNSDELPSEWVESIIGLTKEYLHVYTDISCFNMGNTMEKGDGEVRDSFGNFLCSLDDKRYSHLKHKIIFGTDWYLTLITRKRGGKYGQYCKEIKKFLDSIDRTFWLRFALINPWEFYGFEDQTKLENMRKKFEEEEANEKAVDSNFKSLLKVTGEVNKIKDQLNEFDLLQKNK
;
A
#
# COMPACT_ATOMS: atom_id res chain seq x y z
N MET A 1 -41.65 33.18 -9.50
CA MET A 1 -40.55 32.96 -8.55
C MET A 1 -40.94 31.72 -7.78
N SER A 2 -40.37 30.56 -8.12
CA SER A 2 -40.74 29.28 -7.51
C SER A 2 -39.90 29.04 -6.27
N ASP A 3 -40.59 28.86 -5.15
CA ASP A 3 -40.05 28.54 -3.84
C ASP A 3 -39.10 27.34 -3.89
N LYS A 4 -37.84 27.57 -3.50
CA LYS A 4 -36.90 26.50 -3.14
C LYS A 4 -36.86 26.45 -1.62
N GLU A 5 -37.52 25.44 -1.04
CA GLU A 5 -37.33 25.06 0.35
C GLU A 5 -35.87 24.68 0.58
N ILE A 6 -35.21 25.42 1.46
CA ILE A 6 -33.90 25.07 2.01
C ILE A 6 -34.17 24.17 3.21
N ILE A 7 -33.89 22.88 3.07
CA ILE A 7 -33.88 21.94 4.19
C ILE A 7 -32.50 22.04 4.85
N CYS A 8 -32.43 22.74 5.98
CA CYS A 8 -31.29 22.69 6.89
C CYS A 8 -31.33 21.37 7.68
N TYR A 9 -30.23 20.62 7.70
CA TYR A 9 -30.02 19.55 8.68
C TYR A 9 -29.33 20.16 9.89
N GLU A 10 -29.96 20.08 11.06
CA GLU A 10 -29.34 20.48 12.33
C GLU A 10 -28.34 19.41 12.77
N GLY A 11 -27.07 19.77 12.97
CA GLY A 11 -26.10 18.85 13.57
C GLY A 11 -24.61 19.10 13.35
N SER A 12 -24.13 20.34 13.26
CA SER A 12 -22.70 20.67 13.47
C SER A 12 -22.51 22.16 13.82
N PRO A 13 -21.53 22.57 14.65
CA PRO A 13 -21.30 23.98 14.98
C PRO A 13 -20.89 24.87 13.78
N ASN A 14 -20.78 24.32 12.57
CA ASN A 14 -20.45 25.01 11.33
C ASN A 14 -21.61 25.01 10.31
N ASP A 15 -22.87 24.99 10.76
CA ASP A 15 -24.10 24.99 9.93
C ASP A 15 -24.35 26.33 9.18
N ALA A 16 -23.33 26.83 8.48
CA ALA A 16 -23.42 27.91 7.49
C ALA A 16 -22.55 27.63 6.25
N VAL A 17 -22.48 26.38 5.79
CA VAL A 17 -22.06 26.15 4.39
C VAL A 17 -23.27 26.50 3.52
N SER A 18 -23.23 27.70 2.93
CA SER A 18 -24.19 28.11 1.91
C SER A 18 -24.35 26.98 0.87
N ALA A 19 -25.51 26.33 0.90
CA ALA A 19 -25.86 25.21 0.04
C ALA A 19 -26.03 25.71 -1.40
N HIS A 20 -24.94 25.86 -2.13
CA HIS A 20 -25.02 25.82 -3.58
C HIS A 20 -25.05 24.34 -3.98
N PRO A 21 -26.08 23.88 -4.73
CA PRO A 21 -26.01 22.57 -5.32
C PRO A 21 -24.77 22.58 -6.22
N VAL A 22 -23.78 21.74 -5.89
CA VAL A 22 -22.88 21.26 -6.93
C VAL A 22 -23.82 20.74 -8.00
N ASP A 23 -23.86 21.38 -9.18
CA ASP A 23 -24.60 20.85 -10.32
C ASP A 23 -24.27 19.36 -10.39
N TYR A 24 -25.27 18.50 -10.51
CA TYR A 24 -25.13 17.06 -10.30
C TYR A 24 -24.04 16.48 -11.23
N ILE A 25 -22.78 16.47 -10.75
CA ILE A 25 -21.64 15.94 -11.48
C ILE A 25 -21.83 14.44 -11.46
N LYS A 26 -22.28 13.91 -12.60
CA LYS A 26 -22.50 12.49 -12.78
C LYS A 26 -21.16 11.82 -13.07
N ALA A 27 -20.85 10.79 -12.29
CA ALA A 27 -19.72 9.91 -12.50
C ALA A 27 -20.19 8.46 -12.61
N THR A 28 -19.77 7.76 -13.65
CA THR A 28 -20.14 6.36 -13.90
C THR A 28 -19.11 5.35 -13.39
N CYS A 29 -18.13 5.80 -12.60
CA CYS A 29 -17.04 4.98 -12.09
C CYS A 29 -16.74 5.24 -10.60
N ILE A 30 -16.39 4.17 -9.87
CA ILE A 30 -15.83 4.21 -8.51
C ILE A 30 -14.65 3.24 -8.44
N ILE A 31 -13.45 3.73 -8.25
CA ILE A 31 -12.25 2.92 -8.06
C ILE A 31 -11.98 2.73 -6.58
N ASP A 32 -11.89 1.46 -6.15
CA ASP A 32 -11.22 1.11 -4.90
C ASP A 32 -9.72 1.06 -5.17
N GLY A 33 -9.02 2.13 -4.82
CA GLY A 33 -7.63 2.38 -5.19
C GLY A 33 -6.60 1.57 -4.42
N HIS A 34 -6.99 0.81 -3.39
CA HIS A 34 -6.07 -0.01 -2.61
C HIS A 34 -6.86 -1.05 -1.82
N MET A 35 -6.73 -2.32 -2.20
CA MET A 35 -7.26 -3.48 -1.47
C MET A 35 -6.32 -4.68 -1.62
N HIS A 36 -6.59 -5.77 -0.92
CA HIS A 36 -5.76 -6.96 -0.82
C HIS A 36 -6.58 -8.24 -1.10
N ILE A 37 -5.95 -9.21 -1.77
CA ILE A 37 -6.53 -10.55 -2.02
C ILE A 37 -5.59 -11.68 -1.58
N ASN A 38 -4.53 -11.36 -0.84
CA ASN A 38 -3.57 -12.36 -0.40
C ASN A 38 -4.15 -13.25 0.71
N SER A 39 -3.94 -14.57 0.60
CA SER A 39 -4.21 -15.50 1.70
C SER A 39 -3.39 -15.14 2.95
N GLY A 40 -3.94 -15.29 4.14
CA GLY A 40 -3.18 -15.23 5.40
C GLY A 40 -2.13 -16.34 5.51
N SER A 41 -2.28 -17.40 4.72
CA SER A 41 -1.29 -18.46 4.54
C SER A 41 0.00 -17.96 3.87
N CYS A 42 0.03 -16.77 3.26
CA CYS A 42 1.26 -16.20 2.68
C CYS A 42 2.16 -15.53 3.71
N THR A 43 1.68 -15.29 4.94
CA THR A 43 2.44 -14.62 5.99
C THR A 43 3.17 -15.64 6.86
N PRO A 44 4.51 -15.61 6.94
CA PRO A 44 5.24 -16.49 7.85
C PRO A 44 4.84 -16.26 9.32
N LEU A 45 4.68 -17.35 10.07
CA LEU A 45 4.38 -17.32 11.51
C LEU A 45 5.25 -16.39 12.36
N PRO A 46 6.59 -16.33 12.21
CA PRO A 46 7.39 -15.43 13.04
C PRO A 46 6.99 -13.96 12.88
N LEU A 47 6.50 -13.56 11.70
CA LEU A 47 5.93 -12.24 11.49
C LEU A 47 4.63 -12.09 12.28
N LEU A 48 3.72 -13.06 12.21
CA LEU A 48 2.46 -13.05 12.97
C LEU A 48 2.71 -13.02 14.49
N TYR A 49 3.68 -13.78 15.00
CA TYR A 49 4.03 -13.82 16.42
C TYR A 49 4.54 -12.47 16.93
N ALA A 50 5.28 -11.73 16.11
CA ALA A 50 5.78 -10.41 16.48
C ALA A 50 4.63 -9.40 16.68
N GLN A 51 3.53 -9.55 15.94
CA GLN A 51 2.36 -8.65 16.02
C GLN A 51 1.52 -8.87 17.29
N VAL A 52 1.40 -10.10 17.78
CA VAL A 52 0.51 -10.45 18.91
C VAL A 52 1.20 -10.40 20.29
N SER A 53 2.52 -10.21 20.36
CA SER A 53 3.26 -10.19 21.61
C SER A 53 4.31 -9.07 21.70
N PRO A 54 3.94 -7.77 21.55
CA PRO A 54 4.87 -6.67 21.75
C PRO A 54 5.41 -6.70 23.20
N GLY A 55 6.74 -6.73 23.37
CA GLY A 55 7.39 -6.54 24.68
C GLY A 55 7.77 -7.78 25.51
N LEU A 56 7.33 -9.00 25.18
CA LEU A 56 7.69 -10.24 25.92
C LEU A 56 8.86 -11.03 25.29
N GLY A 57 9.60 -10.40 24.37
CA GLY A 57 10.76 -10.98 23.70
C GLY A 57 10.42 -12.20 22.86
N GLN A 58 9.64 -12.03 21.77
CA GLN A 58 9.39 -13.04 20.73
C GLN A 58 9.26 -14.49 21.24
N LYS A 59 8.61 -14.67 22.40
CA LYS A 59 8.27 -15.98 22.94
C LYS A 59 6.82 -16.21 22.56
N PRO A 60 6.53 -16.94 21.48
CA PRO A 60 5.17 -17.31 21.16
C PRO A 60 4.66 -18.20 22.30
N ILE A 61 3.86 -17.61 23.20
CA ILE A 61 3.05 -18.36 24.17
C ILE A 61 2.08 -19.25 23.39
N ILE A 62 1.59 -18.73 22.25
CA ILE A 62 0.79 -19.46 21.26
C ILE A 62 1.68 -19.77 20.06
N ARG A 63 1.96 -21.06 19.84
CA ARG A 63 2.87 -21.55 18.78
C ARG A 63 2.17 -22.15 17.57
N LYS A 64 0.87 -21.98 17.42
CA LYS A 64 0.12 -22.55 16.30
C LYS A 64 -0.70 -21.47 15.62
N ARG A 65 -0.66 -21.44 14.29
CA ARG A 65 -1.48 -20.53 13.47
C ARG A 65 -2.95 -20.62 13.84
N GLU A 66 -3.50 -21.83 13.96
CA GLU A 66 -4.90 -22.05 14.26
C GLU A 66 -5.29 -21.51 15.63
N ALA A 67 -4.36 -21.54 16.59
CA ALA A 67 -4.60 -21.00 17.92
C ALA A 67 -4.57 -19.46 17.94
N LEU A 68 -3.73 -18.83 17.10
CA LEU A 68 -3.78 -17.37 16.89
C LEU A 68 -5.10 -16.95 16.24
N GLU A 69 -5.49 -17.67 15.18
CA GLU A 69 -6.73 -17.44 14.43
C GLU A 69 -7.97 -17.65 15.29
N ALA A 70 -8.03 -18.72 16.08
CA ALA A 70 -9.10 -18.96 17.03
C ALA A 70 -9.20 -17.84 18.07
N GLY A 71 -8.06 -17.34 18.56
CA GLY A 71 -7.99 -16.20 19.47
C GLY A 71 -8.58 -14.93 18.87
N LEU A 72 -8.19 -14.58 17.64
CA LEU A 72 -8.74 -13.44 16.90
C LEU A 72 -10.25 -13.59 16.66
N GLY A 73 -10.71 -14.81 16.35
CA GLY A 73 -12.13 -15.12 16.19
C GLY A 73 -12.95 -14.81 17.45
N VAL A 74 -12.44 -15.18 18.63
CA VAL A 74 -13.07 -14.88 19.94
C VAL A 74 -13.08 -13.37 20.23
N LEU A 75 -12.10 -12.61 19.72
CA LEU A 75 -12.01 -11.15 19.88
C LEU A 75 -12.92 -10.34 18.92
N GLY A 76 -13.78 -11.02 18.16
CA GLY A 76 -14.76 -10.39 17.28
C GLY A 76 -14.32 -10.24 15.82
N PHE A 77 -13.21 -10.87 15.41
CA PHE A 77 -12.69 -10.82 14.04
C PHE A 77 -12.95 -12.11 13.25
N LYS A 78 -13.96 -12.90 13.64
CA LYS A 78 -14.24 -14.23 13.08
C LYS A 78 -14.33 -14.24 11.55
N GLU A 79 -15.05 -13.30 10.95
CA GLU A 79 -15.21 -13.22 9.49
C GLU A 79 -13.88 -12.93 8.79
N GLY A 80 -13.07 -12.01 9.33
CA GLY A 80 -11.74 -11.74 8.78
C GLY A 80 -10.80 -12.95 8.90
N VAL A 81 -10.90 -13.70 10.00
CA VAL A 81 -10.18 -14.97 10.18
C VAL A 81 -10.64 -16.03 9.17
N GLU A 82 -11.92 -16.11 8.88
CA GLU A 82 -12.44 -17.04 7.87
C GLU A 82 -11.95 -16.67 6.47
N VAL A 83 -11.95 -15.38 6.12
CA VAL A 83 -11.51 -14.91 4.79
C VAL A 83 -10.01 -15.11 4.60
N GLN A 84 -9.16 -14.79 5.59
CA GLN A 84 -7.71 -14.96 5.44
C GLN A 84 -7.29 -16.43 5.27
N ASN A 85 -8.12 -17.38 5.70
CA ASN A 85 -7.84 -18.81 5.57
C ASN A 85 -8.19 -19.36 4.18
N GLU A 86 -8.81 -18.55 3.31
CA GLU A 86 -9.07 -18.94 1.93
C GLU A 86 -7.84 -18.73 1.04
N SER A 87 -7.86 -19.36 -0.14
CA SER A 87 -6.85 -19.10 -1.16
C SER A 87 -7.04 -17.71 -1.77
N THR A 88 -5.98 -17.16 -2.37
CA THR A 88 -6.03 -15.86 -3.03
C THR A 88 -7.14 -15.76 -4.07
N ALA A 89 -7.37 -16.81 -4.85
CA ALA A 89 -8.45 -16.86 -5.83
C ALA A 89 -9.86 -16.76 -5.19
N ARG A 90 -10.09 -17.42 -4.05
CA ARG A 90 -11.38 -17.35 -3.35
C ARG A 90 -11.62 -16.00 -2.69
N ILE A 91 -10.57 -15.41 -2.13
CA ILE A 91 -10.64 -14.04 -1.58
C ILE A 91 -10.99 -13.05 -2.70
N ALA A 92 -10.41 -13.19 -3.89
CA ALA A 92 -10.78 -12.39 -5.05
C ALA A 92 -12.25 -12.56 -5.46
N ASP A 93 -12.76 -13.80 -5.49
CA ASP A 93 -14.18 -14.09 -5.78
C ASP A 93 -15.11 -13.38 -4.78
N ARG A 94 -14.77 -13.42 -3.48
CA ARG A 94 -15.50 -12.70 -2.44
C ARG A 94 -15.44 -11.18 -2.64
N ALA A 95 -14.26 -10.63 -2.93
CA ALA A 95 -14.08 -9.19 -3.16
C ALA A 95 -15.00 -8.68 -4.27
N VAL A 96 -14.99 -9.38 -5.41
CA VAL A 96 -15.78 -9.03 -6.59
C VAL A 96 -17.27 -9.19 -6.30
N THR A 97 -17.65 -10.21 -5.52
CA THR A 97 -19.04 -10.42 -5.10
C THR A 97 -19.53 -9.29 -4.20
N ASP A 98 -18.78 -8.93 -3.17
CA ASP A 98 -19.13 -7.86 -2.23
C ASP A 98 -19.21 -6.50 -2.93
N ASN A 99 -18.25 -6.21 -3.82
CA ASN A 99 -18.26 -5.02 -4.64
C ASN A 99 -19.48 -4.98 -5.58
N LYS A 100 -19.82 -6.11 -6.23
CA LYS A 100 -21.01 -6.20 -7.07
C LYS A 100 -22.29 -5.97 -6.26
N ILE A 101 -22.44 -6.59 -5.09
CA ILE A 101 -23.61 -6.41 -4.22
C ILE A 101 -23.81 -4.93 -3.88
N LEU A 102 -22.73 -4.21 -3.57
CA LEU A 102 -22.78 -2.79 -3.24
C LEU A 102 -23.21 -1.93 -4.44
N TYR A 103 -22.66 -2.19 -5.64
CA TYR A 103 -22.74 -1.26 -6.76
C TYR A 103 -23.71 -1.66 -7.89
N GLN A 104 -24.29 -2.86 -7.86
CA GLN A 104 -25.14 -3.36 -8.97
C GLN A 104 -26.40 -2.53 -9.26
N LEU A 105 -26.89 -1.73 -8.29
CA LEU A 105 -28.05 -0.83 -8.47
C LEU A 105 -27.64 0.66 -8.52
N VAL A 106 -26.35 0.94 -8.48
CA VAL A 106 -25.81 2.31 -8.39
C VAL A 106 -25.50 2.78 -9.80
N THR A 107 -26.04 3.92 -10.23
CA THR A 107 -25.85 4.45 -11.60
C THR A 107 -25.06 5.75 -11.65
N ASN A 108 -24.82 6.33 -10.48
CA ASN A 108 -23.90 7.45 -10.24
C ASN A 108 -23.08 7.12 -9.00
N SER A 109 -21.79 7.45 -9.03
CA SER A 109 -20.86 7.21 -7.92
C SER A 109 -21.34 7.76 -6.56
N ARG A 110 -22.28 8.69 -6.56
CA ARG A 110 -22.84 9.33 -5.35
C ARG A 110 -24.01 8.60 -4.68
N ASP A 111 -24.66 7.65 -5.32
CA ASP A 111 -26.05 7.27 -4.99
C ASP A 111 -26.22 6.14 -3.94
N PHE A 112 -25.18 5.73 -3.19
CA PHE A 112 -25.22 4.50 -2.38
C PHE A 112 -25.22 4.66 -0.85
N GLU A 113 -25.39 5.87 -0.33
CA GLU A 113 -25.27 6.17 1.12
C GLU A 113 -26.45 5.73 1.98
N ASN A 114 -27.62 5.43 1.39
CA ASN A 114 -28.83 5.17 2.15
C ASN A 114 -29.52 3.86 1.70
N PRO A 115 -29.48 2.77 2.49
CA PRO A 115 -30.07 1.49 2.11
C PRO A 115 -31.61 1.55 1.95
N ASP A 116 -32.29 2.51 2.57
CA ASP A 116 -33.75 2.65 2.53
C ASP A 116 -34.28 3.40 1.29
N ARG A 117 -33.39 3.87 0.39
CA ARG A 117 -33.77 4.59 -0.84
C ARG A 117 -33.81 3.72 -2.10
N PHE A 118 -33.53 2.42 -1.99
CA PHE A 118 -33.45 1.52 -3.15
C PHE A 118 -34.81 0.93 -3.59
N GLU A 119 -35.91 1.28 -2.93
CA GLU A 119 -37.25 0.76 -3.28
C GLU A 119 -37.85 1.41 -4.54
N ASP A 120 -37.38 2.61 -4.94
CA ASP A 120 -37.89 3.30 -6.12
C ASP A 120 -36.94 3.20 -7.33
N ILE A 121 -37.23 2.21 -8.19
CA ILE A 121 -37.14 2.27 -9.66
C ILE A 121 -35.76 2.61 -10.27
N TYR A 122 -35.03 1.57 -10.71
CA TYR A 122 -34.13 1.66 -11.87
C TYR A 122 -34.31 0.44 -12.80
N GLU A 123 -35.49 0.29 -13.40
CA GLU A 123 -35.58 -0.48 -14.64
C GLU A 123 -34.79 0.26 -15.74
N ASN A 124 -33.86 -0.43 -16.40
CA ASN A 124 -33.10 0.03 -17.58
C ASN A 124 -31.92 1.02 -17.41
N LYS A 125 -31.15 1.00 -16.31
CA LYS A 125 -29.91 1.80 -16.21
C LYS A 125 -28.64 0.95 -16.06
N THR A 126 -27.56 1.37 -16.75
CA THR A 126 -26.23 0.77 -16.63
C THR A 126 -25.63 1.10 -15.26
N PRO A 127 -25.21 0.10 -14.47
CA PRO A 127 -24.54 0.35 -13.19
C PRO A 127 -23.20 1.07 -13.38
N VAL A 128 -22.73 1.72 -12.31
CA VAL A 128 -21.36 2.24 -12.25
C VAL A 128 -20.37 1.11 -12.47
N ILE A 129 -19.30 1.38 -13.21
CA ILE A 129 -18.14 0.49 -13.17
C ILE A 129 -17.41 0.70 -11.84
N SER A 130 -16.84 -0.37 -11.31
CA SER A 130 -16.11 -0.26 -10.05
C SER A 130 -14.89 -1.17 -9.98
N PRO A 131 -13.78 -0.77 -10.64
CA PRO A 131 -12.50 -1.47 -10.55
C PRO A 131 -11.96 -1.49 -9.12
N MET A 132 -11.24 -2.55 -8.79
CA MET A 132 -10.55 -2.72 -7.51
C MET A 132 -9.06 -2.96 -7.77
N ILE A 133 -8.21 -2.18 -7.11
CA ILE A 133 -6.76 -2.28 -7.24
C ILE A 133 -6.20 -3.21 -6.16
N ALA A 134 -5.80 -4.41 -6.57
CA ALA A 134 -5.35 -5.46 -5.66
C ALA A 134 -3.84 -5.43 -5.44
N ALA A 135 -3.42 -4.94 -4.28
CA ALA A 135 -2.04 -4.97 -3.81
C ALA A 135 -1.67 -6.37 -3.32
N MET A 136 -0.71 -7.00 -3.99
CA MET A 136 -0.13 -8.29 -3.56
C MET A 136 0.84 -8.12 -2.39
N MET A 137 1.28 -9.23 -1.78
CA MET A 137 2.31 -9.23 -0.74
C MET A 137 3.25 -10.43 -0.86
N ASP A 138 4.56 -10.18 -0.92
CA ASP A 138 5.60 -11.20 -0.74
C ASP A 138 6.30 -11.02 0.60
N MET A 139 6.15 -11.99 1.50
CA MET A 139 6.70 -11.93 2.85
C MET A 139 7.81 -12.96 3.10
N GLU A 140 8.22 -13.73 2.08
CA GLU A 140 9.18 -14.81 2.25
C GLU A 140 10.58 -14.32 2.62
N TYR A 141 10.93 -13.09 2.23
CA TYR A 141 12.22 -12.45 2.50
C TYR A 141 12.21 -11.47 3.68
N ALA A 142 11.15 -11.45 4.49
CA ALA A 142 10.92 -10.44 5.53
C ALA A 142 11.79 -10.59 6.79
N HIS A 143 13.12 -10.61 6.63
CA HIS A 143 14.15 -10.70 7.67
C HIS A 143 15.54 -10.30 7.15
N ILE A 144 16.54 -10.18 8.03
CA ILE A 144 17.89 -9.74 7.65
C ILE A 144 18.57 -10.71 6.67
N ALA A 145 18.39 -12.03 6.82
CA ALA A 145 19.00 -12.98 5.89
C ALA A 145 18.39 -12.92 4.48
N GLY A 146 17.29 -12.16 4.31
CA GLY A 146 16.68 -11.89 3.02
C GLY A 146 17.63 -11.17 2.05
N TYR A 147 18.56 -10.33 2.53
CA TYR A 147 19.58 -9.71 1.68
C TYR A 147 20.54 -10.71 1.02
N LYS A 148 20.61 -11.95 1.53
CA LYS A 148 21.36 -13.06 0.92
C LYS A 148 20.48 -13.95 0.04
N GLY A 149 19.22 -13.58 -0.17
CA GLY A 149 18.26 -14.38 -0.90
C GLY A 149 17.80 -15.63 -0.16
N VAL A 150 17.87 -15.61 1.18
CA VAL A 150 17.42 -16.73 2.01
C VAL A 150 16.00 -16.44 2.50
N PRO A 151 15.00 -17.30 2.24
CA PRO A 151 13.66 -17.12 2.78
C PRO A 151 13.63 -17.39 4.29
N ILE A 152 12.60 -16.91 4.98
CA ILE A 152 12.41 -17.13 6.42
C ILE A 152 12.29 -18.62 6.73
N TYR A 153 11.43 -19.32 5.98
CA TYR A 153 11.21 -20.75 6.17
C TYR A 153 12.29 -21.56 5.46
N ARG A 154 12.85 -22.53 6.19
CA ARG A 154 13.87 -23.46 5.72
C ARG A 154 13.43 -24.89 5.99
N THR A 155 13.87 -25.80 5.14
CA THR A 155 13.60 -27.23 5.29
C THR A 155 14.91 -28.00 5.22
N ASP A 156 15.08 -28.98 6.10
CA ASP A 156 16.17 -29.96 6.04
C ASP A 156 15.68 -31.35 6.50
N LYS A 157 16.61 -32.28 6.75
CA LYS A 157 16.30 -33.64 7.22
C LYS A 157 15.53 -33.69 8.56
N LYS A 158 15.60 -32.63 9.38
CA LYS A 158 14.89 -32.50 10.66
C LYS A 158 13.53 -31.80 10.50
N GLY A 159 13.13 -31.46 9.27
CA GLY A 159 11.84 -30.84 8.94
C GLY A 159 11.91 -29.33 8.70
N LEU A 160 10.74 -28.68 8.73
CA LEU A 160 10.57 -27.24 8.55
C LEU A 160 10.97 -26.45 9.80
N PHE A 161 11.66 -25.33 9.62
CA PHE A 161 12.09 -24.45 10.69
C PHE A 161 12.32 -23.01 10.21
N TYR A 162 12.49 -22.10 11.16
CA TYR A 162 13.13 -20.81 10.94
C TYR A 162 14.18 -20.57 12.05
N PHE A 163 15.03 -19.55 11.88
CA PHE A 163 15.95 -19.11 12.92
C PHE A 163 15.40 -17.86 13.60
N ARG A 164 15.24 -17.92 14.93
CA ARG A 164 15.06 -16.72 15.75
C ARG A 164 16.44 -16.17 16.07
N ARG A 165 16.72 -14.99 15.52
CA ARG A 165 17.99 -14.31 15.62
C ARG A 165 18.35 -13.93 17.06
N LYS A 166 19.64 -13.95 17.40
CA LYS A 166 20.17 -13.41 18.66
C LYS A 166 20.95 -12.11 18.51
N SER A 167 21.44 -11.83 17.32
CA SER A 167 22.22 -10.63 17.00
C SER A 167 22.11 -10.29 15.51
N GLY A 168 22.04 -9.00 15.21
CA GLY A 168 22.13 -8.42 13.87
C GLY A 168 23.55 -8.39 13.29
N SER A 169 24.58 -8.77 14.06
CA SER A 169 26.00 -8.67 13.67
C SER A 169 26.40 -9.48 12.43
N ARG A 170 25.55 -10.41 11.99
CA ARG A 170 25.76 -11.27 10.82
C ARG A 170 24.51 -11.33 9.96
N MET A 171 24.69 -11.34 8.64
CA MET A 171 23.59 -11.56 7.70
C MET A 171 23.08 -13.00 7.78
N GLU A 172 24.01 -13.95 7.77
CA GLU A 172 23.75 -15.37 7.88
C GLU A 172 23.06 -15.72 9.21
N GLN A 173 22.19 -16.73 9.19
CA GLN A 173 21.59 -17.30 10.39
C GLN A 173 21.91 -18.78 10.48
N CYS A 174 22.47 -19.19 11.62
CA CYS A 174 22.77 -20.59 11.94
C CYS A 174 23.00 -20.78 13.45
N GLU A 175 22.97 -22.04 13.90
CA GLU A 175 23.19 -22.41 15.32
C GLU A 175 24.60 -22.04 15.80
N GLU A 176 25.61 -22.03 14.92
CA GLU A 176 26.98 -21.60 15.23
C GLU A 176 27.08 -20.11 15.58
N HIS A 177 26.05 -19.33 15.28
CA HIS A 177 25.96 -17.89 15.62
C HIS A 177 25.02 -17.66 16.81
N GLU A 178 24.73 -18.72 17.57
CA GLU A 178 23.81 -18.72 18.73
C GLU A 178 22.34 -18.46 18.36
N ASP A 179 22.01 -18.38 17.06
CA ASP A 179 20.63 -18.24 16.62
C ASP A 179 19.82 -19.47 17.00
N ILE A 180 18.60 -19.23 17.48
CA ILE A 180 17.76 -20.31 17.99
C ILE A 180 17.00 -20.91 16.83
N ARG A 181 17.28 -22.17 16.52
CA ARG A 181 16.46 -22.96 15.61
C ARG A 181 15.09 -23.20 16.23
N VAL A 182 14.03 -22.75 15.54
CA VAL A 182 12.64 -22.95 15.96
C VAL A 182 11.98 -23.93 15.01
N CYS A 183 11.65 -25.12 15.52
CA CYS A 183 10.94 -26.14 14.77
C CYS A 183 9.50 -25.70 14.45
N LEU A 184 9.12 -25.85 13.18
CA LEU A 184 7.79 -25.56 12.66
C LEU A 184 7.09 -26.82 12.14
N ALA A 185 7.38 -28.00 12.72
CA ALA A 185 6.72 -29.25 12.31
C ALA A 185 5.17 -29.20 12.42
N HIS A 186 4.63 -28.30 13.23
CA HIS A 186 3.19 -28.08 13.36
C HIS A 186 2.56 -27.30 12.19
N GLU A 187 3.38 -26.69 11.31
CA GLU A 187 2.92 -26.00 10.10
C GLU A 187 2.65 -26.96 8.95
N PHE A 188 2.83 -28.26 9.14
CA PHE A 188 2.31 -29.26 8.21
C PHE A 188 0.82 -29.52 8.51
N ASP A 189 0.02 -29.62 7.47
CA ASP A 189 -1.34 -30.13 7.57
C ASP A 189 -1.34 -31.67 7.65
N ASN A 190 -2.53 -32.28 7.73
CA ASN A 190 -2.67 -33.74 7.82
C ASN A 190 -2.24 -34.48 6.54
N SER A 191 -1.95 -33.76 5.45
CA SER A 191 -1.44 -34.30 4.19
C SER A 191 0.09 -34.15 4.06
N ASP A 192 0.78 -33.77 5.14
CA ASP A 192 2.20 -33.41 5.13
C ASP A 192 2.53 -32.25 4.17
N THR A 193 1.55 -31.38 3.90
CA THR A 193 1.74 -30.17 3.09
C THR A 193 1.97 -28.96 3.99
N LEU A 194 2.91 -28.09 3.59
CA LEU A 194 3.21 -26.86 4.28
C LEU A 194 2.01 -25.89 4.22
N LYS A 195 1.54 -25.41 5.37
CA LYS A 195 0.45 -24.41 5.49
C LYS A 195 0.83 -23.02 4.98
N LEU A 196 2.11 -22.74 4.77
CA LEU A 196 2.55 -21.52 4.09
C LEU A 196 2.29 -21.65 2.59
N GLU A 197 1.49 -20.74 2.07
CA GLU A 197 1.33 -20.52 0.64
C GLU A 197 2.54 -19.74 0.11
N ARG A 198 3.29 -20.35 -0.80
CA ARG A 198 4.48 -19.73 -1.39
C ARG A 198 4.09 -18.57 -2.30
N TRP A 199 4.98 -17.58 -2.41
CA TRP A 199 4.80 -16.40 -3.26
C TRP A 199 4.37 -16.75 -4.71
N GLN A 200 4.98 -17.76 -5.31
CA GLN A 200 4.66 -18.24 -6.65
C GLN A 200 3.18 -18.61 -6.81
N VAL A 201 2.59 -19.26 -5.81
CA VAL A 201 1.19 -19.70 -5.86
C VAL A 201 0.28 -18.48 -5.81
N GLN A 202 0.53 -17.57 -4.88
CA GLN A 202 -0.20 -16.30 -4.79
C GLN A 202 -0.14 -15.50 -6.10
N LEU A 203 1.05 -15.42 -6.71
CA LEU A 203 1.24 -14.77 -8.00
C LEU A 203 0.40 -15.40 -9.11
N SER A 204 0.42 -16.73 -9.20
CA SER A 204 -0.38 -17.48 -10.18
C SER A 204 -1.88 -17.27 -9.96
N GLU A 205 -2.36 -17.37 -8.72
CA GLU A 205 -3.78 -17.19 -8.40
C GLU A 205 -4.24 -15.75 -8.62
N THR A 206 -3.37 -14.76 -8.37
CA THR A 206 -3.66 -13.34 -8.63
C THR A 206 -3.83 -13.09 -10.13
N LYS A 207 -2.92 -13.62 -10.96
CA LYS A 207 -3.03 -13.55 -12.43
C LYS A 207 -4.32 -14.18 -12.92
N ALA A 208 -4.62 -15.40 -12.46
CA ALA A 208 -5.85 -16.10 -12.83
C ALA A 208 -7.11 -15.33 -12.39
N SER A 209 -7.09 -14.72 -11.22
CA SER A 209 -8.22 -13.91 -10.72
C SER A 209 -8.42 -12.64 -11.54
N ALA A 210 -7.34 -11.98 -11.94
CA ALA A 210 -7.40 -10.81 -12.81
C ALA A 210 -7.96 -11.17 -14.21
N ALA A 211 -7.54 -12.30 -14.77
CA ALA A 211 -8.09 -12.82 -16.04
C ALA A 211 -9.56 -13.25 -15.92
N LYS A 212 -9.96 -13.80 -14.77
CA LYS A 212 -11.37 -14.15 -14.47
C LYS A 212 -12.26 -12.90 -14.37
N TYR A 213 -11.70 -11.78 -13.89
CA TYR A 213 -12.40 -10.52 -13.66
C TYR A 213 -11.70 -9.34 -14.37
N PRO A 214 -11.58 -9.37 -15.71
CA PRO A 214 -10.75 -8.44 -16.46
C PRO A 214 -11.25 -7.02 -16.27
N PHE A 215 -10.34 -6.09 -15.96
CA PHE A 215 -10.61 -4.67 -15.66
C PHE A 215 -11.49 -4.40 -14.41
N LYS A 216 -12.03 -5.43 -13.78
CA LYS A 216 -12.77 -5.34 -12.51
C LYS A 216 -11.82 -5.54 -11.32
N LEU A 217 -10.86 -6.44 -11.48
CA LEU A 217 -9.76 -6.68 -10.54
C LEU A 217 -8.45 -6.40 -11.26
N ILE A 218 -7.77 -5.32 -10.88
CA ILE A 218 -6.51 -4.88 -11.48
C ILE A 218 -5.40 -5.05 -10.43
N PRO A 219 -4.51 -6.04 -10.58
CA PRO A 219 -3.51 -6.30 -9.56
C PRO A 219 -2.28 -5.39 -9.70
N LEU A 220 -1.58 -5.18 -8.58
CA LEU A 220 -0.23 -4.61 -8.51
C LEU A 220 0.77 -5.71 -8.19
N TYR A 221 1.84 -5.79 -8.97
CA TYR A 221 2.89 -6.80 -8.79
C TYR A 221 3.73 -6.46 -7.57
N PHE A 222 3.96 -7.41 -6.66
CA PHE A 222 4.82 -7.13 -5.51
C PHE A 222 6.31 -7.18 -5.88
N TYR A 223 7.02 -6.08 -5.64
CA TYR A 223 8.45 -5.99 -5.90
C TYR A 223 9.26 -5.97 -4.60
N ASP A 224 9.79 -7.12 -4.20
CA ASP A 224 10.85 -7.19 -3.18
C ASP A 224 12.22 -7.17 -3.87
N PRO A 225 13.05 -6.12 -3.66
CA PRO A 225 14.36 -6.03 -4.31
C PRO A 225 15.34 -7.15 -3.89
N ARG A 226 15.07 -7.86 -2.79
CA ARG A 226 15.87 -9.00 -2.33
C ARG A 226 15.55 -10.29 -3.11
N ARG A 227 14.33 -10.42 -3.65
CA ARG A 227 13.98 -11.48 -4.61
C ARG A 227 14.59 -11.19 -5.98
N TRP A 228 14.39 -9.97 -6.48
CA TRP A 228 14.81 -9.52 -7.81
C TRP A 228 16.22 -8.93 -7.83
N ARG A 229 17.18 -9.70 -7.30
CA ARG A 229 18.55 -9.27 -6.98
C ARG A 229 19.61 -9.63 -8.03
N LEU A 230 19.21 -10.14 -9.19
CA LEU A 230 20.16 -10.51 -10.25
C LEU A 230 20.21 -9.43 -11.34
N ALA A 231 21.32 -9.34 -12.07
CA ALA A 231 21.44 -8.45 -13.21
C ALA A 231 20.52 -8.88 -14.36
N ALA A 232 20.09 -7.92 -15.19
CA ALA A 232 19.28 -8.17 -16.38
C ALA A 232 19.88 -9.27 -17.28
N GLY A 233 19.01 -10.07 -17.90
CA GLY A 233 19.39 -11.18 -18.79
C GLY A 233 19.89 -12.44 -18.08
N LYS A 234 20.01 -12.45 -16.75
CA LYS A 234 20.23 -13.70 -15.99
C LYS A 234 18.97 -14.55 -16.00
N LYS A 235 19.14 -15.88 -15.97
CA LYS A 235 18.02 -16.82 -15.92
C LYS A 235 17.45 -16.89 -14.51
N SER A 236 16.13 -16.78 -14.42
CA SER A 236 15.36 -16.99 -13.20
C SER A 236 15.26 -18.47 -12.87
N LEU A 237 15.14 -18.77 -11.58
CA LEU A 237 14.82 -20.13 -11.15
C LEU A 237 13.36 -20.43 -11.47
N LYS A 238 13.05 -21.68 -11.82
CA LYS A 238 11.65 -22.09 -12.06
C LYS A 238 10.74 -21.87 -10.84
N SER A 239 11.32 -21.89 -9.63
CA SER A 239 10.63 -21.65 -8.37
C SER A 239 10.40 -20.17 -8.06
N LEU A 240 10.90 -19.24 -8.89
CA LEU A 240 10.85 -17.79 -8.69
C LEU A 240 11.42 -17.33 -7.32
N GLU A 241 12.26 -18.14 -6.67
CA GLU A 241 12.98 -17.76 -5.44
C GLU A 241 13.96 -16.59 -5.69
N CYS A 242 14.48 -16.50 -6.91
CA CYS A 242 15.20 -15.31 -7.34
C CYS A 242 15.13 -15.12 -8.85
N GLY A 243 15.29 -13.87 -9.26
CA GLY A 243 15.32 -13.49 -10.66
C GLY A 243 16.06 -12.18 -10.89
N PRO A 244 16.24 -11.82 -12.17
CA PRO A 244 16.79 -10.53 -12.55
C PRO A 244 15.81 -9.40 -12.21
N TRP A 245 16.36 -8.23 -11.91
CA TRP A 245 15.59 -7.05 -11.45
C TRP A 245 14.50 -6.61 -12.44
N ASP A 246 14.70 -6.88 -13.74
CA ASP A 246 13.83 -6.45 -14.83
C ASP A 246 12.75 -7.48 -15.21
N GLU A 247 12.77 -8.69 -14.64
CA GLU A 247 11.79 -9.74 -14.96
C GLU A 247 10.35 -9.33 -14.63
N PRO A 248 10.03 -8.74 -13.46
CA PRO A 248 8.67 -8.33 -13.13
C PRO A 248 8.03 -7.37 -14.13
N PHE A 249 8.82 -6.54 -14.82
CA PHE A 249 8.31 -5.59 -15.81
C PHE A 249 7.62 -6.26 -16.99
N ARG A 250 7.91 -7.54 -17.29
CA ARG A 250 7.22 -8.30 -18.34
C ARG A 250 5.72 -8.48 -18.05
N GLU A 251 5.34 -8.40 -16.78
CA GLU A 251 3.97 -8.59 -16.33
C GLU A 251 3.22 -7.26 -16.16
N ILE A 252 3.92 -6.11 -16.24
CA ILE A 252 3.33 -4.77 -16.06
C ILE A 252 2.83 -4.20 -17.37
N ALA A 253 1.58 -3.75 -17.41
CA ALA A 253 1.06 -3.06 -18.57
C ALA A 253 1.60 -1.62 -18.66
N THR A 254 2.15 -1.28 -19.82
CA THR A 254 2.66 0.06 -20.15
C THR A 254 2.29 0.42 -21.59
N GLU A 255 2.69 1.60 -22.07
CA GLU A 255 2.56 2.00 -23.49
C GLU A 255 3.22 0.97 -24.43
N THR A 256 4.29 0.30 -23.99
CA THR A 256 5.13 -0.58 -24.83
C THR A 256 5.07 -2.06 -24.45
N ASN A 257 4.47 -2.42 -23.31
CA ASN A 257 4.42 -3.79 -22.82
C ASN A 257 2.98 -4.27 -22.50
N PRO A 258 2.50 -5.37 -23.11
CA PRO A 258 1.32 -6.10 -22.66
C PRO A 258 1.56 -6.74 -21.28
N GLY A 259 0.67 -6.46 -20.32
CA GLY A 259 0.81 -6.95 -18.95
C GLY A 259 -0.54 -7.08 -18.23
N VAL A 260 -0.59 -7.97 -17.24
CA VAL A 260 -1.80 -8.19 -16.41
C VAL A 260 -1.87 -7.14 -15.29
N PHE A 261 -0.72 -6.65 -14.84
CA PHE A 261 -0.61 -5.80 -13.66
C PHE A 261 -0.62 -4.33 -14.04
N GLY A 262 -1.30 -3.51 -13.22
CA GLY A 262 -1.42 -2.06 -13.41
C GLY A 262 -0.21 -1.25 -12.91
N GLY A 263 0.68 -1.88 -12.14
CA GLY A 263 1.86 -1.27 -11.53
C GLY A 263 2.50 -2.15 -10.47
N PHE A 264 3.29 -1.55 -9.58
CA PHE A 264 4.00 -2.25 -8.50
C PHE A 264 3.45 -1.93 -7.11
N LYS A 265 3.55 -2.91 -6.21
CA LYS A 265 3.46 -2.74 -4.75
C LYS A 265 4.84 -2.94 -4.15
N MET A 266 5.22 -2.08 -3.20
CA MET A 266 6.40 -2.27 -2.36
C MET A 266 6.01 -2.25 -0.87
N TYR A 267 6.82 -2.90 -0.03
CA TYR A 267 6.61 -2.92 1.41
C TYR A 267 7.95 -2.90 2.18
N PRO A 268 8.63 -1.74 2.21
CA PRO A 268 9.87 -1.54 2.98
C PRO A 268 9.85 -2.06 4.42
N PRO A 269 8.73 -1.99 5.19
CA PRO A 269 8.69 -2.54 6.55
C PRO A 269 8.98 -4.06 6.65
N LEU A 270 8.97 -4.80 5.53
CA LEU A 270 9.48 -6.17 5.49
C LEU A 270 11.01 -6.25 5.60
N GLY A 271 11.71 -5.13 5.81
CA GLY A 271 13.10 -5.11 6.22
C GLY A 271 14.09 -4.75 5.13
N HIS A 272 13.69 -3.86 4.21
CA HIS A 272 14.59 -3.14 3.31
C HIS A 272 14.23 -1.66 3.29
N LYS A 273 15.17 -0.76 3.00
CA LYS A 273 14.85 0.68 2.86
C LYS A 273 14.18 0.98 1.52
N PRO A 274 13.46 2.12 1.39
CA PRO A 274 13.00 2.59 0.08
C PRO A 274 14.13 2.71 -0.94
N PHE A 275 15.28 3.26 -0.54
CA PHE A 275 16.47 3.34 -1.39
C PHE A 275 17.68 2.59 -0.83
N ASP A 276 17.47 1.29 -0.57
CA ASP A 276 18.45 0.45 0.12
C ASP A 276 19.76 0.24 -0.67
N PRO A 277 20.93 0.62 -0.13
CA PRO A 277 22.21 0.45 -0.82
C PRO A 277 22.67 -1.02 -0.89
N LEU A 278 22.04 -1.94 -0.16
CA LEU A 278 22.29 -3.38 -0.28
C LEU A 278 21.45 -4.05 -1.38
N CYS A 279 20.56 -3.29 -2.01
CA CYS A 279 19.69 -3.71 -3.08
C CYS A 279 20.15 -3.05 -4.39
N ASP A 280 21.18 -3.63 -5.00
CA ASP A 280 21.99 -3.01 -6.06
C ASP A 280 21.16 -2.40 -7.21
N PHE A 281 20.03 -2.99 -7.57
CA PHE A 281 19.26 -2.64 -8.79
C PHE A 281 18.08 -1.68 -8.56
N LEU A 282 17.93 -1.12 -7.35
CA LEU A 282 16.90 -0.12 -7.09
C LEU A 282 17.00 1.13 -7.99
N PRO A 283 18.19 1.69 -8.32
CA PRO A 283 18.28 2.81 -9.25
C PRO A 283 17.66 2.49 -10.61
N GLU A 284 17.99 1.36 -11.21
CA GLU A 284 17.47 0.95 -12.52
C GLU A 284 15.97 0.63 -12.46
N PHE A 285 15.49 0.02 -11.37
CA PHE A 285 14.08 -0.23 -11.14
C PHE A 285 13.26 1.07 -11.11
N TYR A 286 13.69 2.05 -10.30
CA TYR A 286 12.98 3.33 -10.21
C TYR A 286 13.11 4.17 -11.48
N ASP A 287 14.28 4.12 -12.13
CA ASP A 287 14.49 4.76 -13.43
C ASP A 287 13.45 4.29 -14.45
N ARG A 288 13.31 2.96 -14.58
CA ARG A 288 12.36 2.37 -15.51
C ARG A 288 10.91 2.67 -15.14
N CYS A 289 10.56 2.61 -13.85
CA CYS A 289 9.22 2.98 -13.39
C CYS A 289 8.88 4.43 -13.73
N GLU A 290 9.82 5.36 -13.56
CA GLU A 290 9.61 6.77 -13.94
C GLU A 290 9.47 6.93 -15.46
N SER A 291 10.34 6.33 -16.28
CA SER A 291 10.27 6.48 -17.74
C SER A 291 9.01 5.88 -18.35
N GLU A 292 8.59 4.74 -17.84
CA GLU A 292 7.40 4.03 -18.34
C GLU A 292 6.13 4.43 -17.59
N LYS A 293 6.21 5.46 -16.71
CA LYS A 293 5.10 5.98 -15.90
C LYS A 293 4.36 4.89 -15.11
N ILE A 294 5.12 3.92 -14.60
CA ILE A 294 4.57 2.79 -13.83
C ILE A 294 4.31 3.26 -12.39
N PRO A 295 3.07 3.15 -11.89
CA PRO A 295 2.74 3.54 -10.53
C PRO A 295 3.29 2.54 -9.51
N ILE A 296 3.80 3.06 -8.39
CA ILE A 296 4.25 2.30 -7.23
C ILE A 296 3.36 2.66 -6.05
N LEU A 297 2.63 1.69 -5.51
CA LEU A 297 1.99 1.83 -4.21
C LEU A 297 2.94 1.27 -3.14
N THR A 298 3.19 2.01 -2.06
CA THR A 298 4.03 1.54 -0.96
C THR A 298 3.34 1.70 0.37
N HIS A 299 3.56 0.76 1.29
CA HIS A 299 3.14 0.93 2.68
C HIS A 299 3.95 2.03 3.36
N CYS A 300 3.28 3.04 3.90
CA CYS A 300 3.89 4.17 4.59
C CYS A 300 3.08 4.62 5.81
N SER A 301 2.70 3.68 6.67
CA SER A 301 2.22 3.98 8.03
C SER A 301 3.01 3.18 9.09
N PRO A 302 3.02 3.63 10.36
CA PRO A 302 3.66 2.89 11.44
C PRO A 302 2.96 1.57 11.80
N GLY A 303 1.70 1.40 11.40
CA GLY A 303 0.98 0.15 11.55
C GLY A 303 1.37 -0.90 10.49
N GLY A 304 0.77 -2.08 10.58
CA GLY A 304 0.95 -3.15 9.59
C GLY A 304 2.06 -4.15 9.94
N MET A 305 2.51 -4.89 8.92
CA MET A 305 3.41 -6.03 9.10
C MET A 305 4.88 -5.65 8.98
N CYS A 306 5.61 -5.67 10.09
CA CYS A 306 7.06 -5.49 10.08
C CYS A 306 7.82 -6.82 10.08
N THR A 307 9.04 -6.81 9.57
CA THR A 307 10.01 -7.88 9.77
C THR A 307 10.15 -8.23 11.25
N HIS A 308 10.16 -9.52 11.55
CA HIS A 308 10.39 -10.00 12.92
C HIS A 308 11.83 -9.74 13.40
N ASP A 309 12.75 -9.35 12.51
CA ASP A 309 14.12 -8.97 12.86
C ASP A 309 14.26 -7.46 13.18
N ALA A 310 13.17 -6.66 13.13
CA ALA A 310 13.21 -5.19 13.25
C ALA A 310 14.09 -4.65 14.40
N PRO A 311 14.04 -5.19 15.64
CA PRO A 311 14.91 -4.74 16.74
C PRO A 311 16.42 -4.86 16.51
N TYR A 312 16.85 -5.69 15.55
CA TYR A 312 18.26 -5.96 15.26
C TYR A 312 18.83 -5.10 14.12
N TYR A 313 18.02 -4.26 13.48
CA TYR A 313 18.47 -3.52 12.29
C TYR A 313 19.51 -2.44 12.59
N ILE A 314 19.49 -1.83 13.78
CA ILE A 314 20.54 -0.89 14.20
C ILE A 314 21.89 -1.59 14.39
N GLU A 315 21.92 -2.76 15.05
CA GLU A 315 23.11 -3.59 15.19
C GLU A 315 23.61 -4.06 13.82
N PHE A 316 22.70 -4.54 12.98
CA PHE A 316 22.98 -4.98 11.62
C PHE A 316 23.68 -3.90 10.79
N GLU A 317 23.14 -2.69 10.76
CA GLU A 317 23.77 -1.59 10.03
C GLU A 317 25.14 -1.22 10.59
N GLY A 318 25.29 -1.27 11.91
CA GLY A 318 26.55 -1.02 12.59
C GLY A 318 27.66 -2.00 12.20
N TYR A 319 27.38 -3.30 12.23
CA TYR A 319 28.35 -4.34 11.86
C TYR A 319 28.60 -4.44 10.36
N HIS A 320 27.58 -4.17 9.54
CA HIS A 320 27.67 -4.21 8.08
C HIS A 320 27.91 -2.84 7.44
N TYR A 321 28.33 -1.84 8.23
CA TYR A 321 28.54 -0.47 7.79
C TYR A 321 29.39 -0.38 6.52
N ARG A 322 30.52 -1.09 6.46
CA ARG A 322 31.41 -1.03 5.29
C ARG A 322 30.73 -1.52 4.02
N LYS A 323 29.94 -2.60 4.11
CA LYS A 323 29.19 -3.13 2.97
C LYS A 323 28.09 -2.16 2.53
N ILE A 324 27.41 -1.53 3.47
CA ILE A 324 26.41 -0.47 3.20
C ILE A 324 27.08 0.72 2.51
N TYR A 325 28.27 1.11 2.97
CA TYR A 325 29.06 2.19 2.36
C TYR A 325 29.45 1.86 0.92
N ASP A 326 30.04 0.68 0.68
CA ASP A 326 30.42 0.26 -0.67
C ASP A 326 29.18 0.18 -1.60
N GLY A 327 28.03 -0.26 -1.07
CA GLY A 327 26.74 -0.23 -1.75
C GLY A 327 26.27 1.18 -2.12
N LYS A 328 26.42 2.16 -1.23
CA LYS A 328 26.12 3.58 -1.52
C LYS A 328 27.00 4.13 -2.64
N VAL A 329 28.29 3.81 -2.64
CA VAL A 329 29.22 4.22 -3.71
C VAL A 329 28.80 3.61 -5.05
N ALA A 330 28.47 2.31 -5.07
CA ALA A 330 27.99 1.64 -6.28
C ALA A 330 26.67 2.25 -6.78
N GLN A 331 25.72 2.50 -5.87
CA GLN A 331 24.44 3.15 -6.17
C GLN A 331 24.64 4.55 -6.75
N GLN A 332 25.53 5.36 -6.18
CA GLN A 332 25.86 6.70 -6.69
C GLN A 332 26.44 6.65 -8.11
N ASN A 333 27.37 5.73 -8.38
CA ASN A 333 27.94 5.57 -9.72
C ASN A 333 26.87 5.24 -10.78
N LYS A 334 25.89 4.40 -10.41
CA LYS A 334 24.74 4.10 -11.28
C LYS A 334 23.87 5.32 -11.52
N LEU A 335 23.60 6.10 -10.46
CA LEU A 335 22.81 7.33 -10.57
C LEU A 335 23.50 8.39 -11.42
N ILE A 336 24.82 8.55 -11.34
CA ILE A 336 25.58 9.46 -12.21
C ILE A 336 25.34 9.09 -13.67
N LYS A 337 25.43 7.79 -14.00
CA LYS A 337 25.17 7.29 -15.34
C LYS A 337 23.72 7.55 -15.78
N ILE A 338 22.75 7.19 -14.94
CA ILE A 338 21.32 7.41 -15.23
C ILE A 338 21.01 8.90 -15.48
N HIS A 339 21.53 9.79 -14.63
CA HIS A 339 21.32 11.23 -14.77
C HIS A 339 21.97 11.78 -16.05
N ALA A 340 23.17 11.29 -16.39
CA ALA A 340 23.82 11.63 -17.66
C ALA A 340 23.00 11.16 -18.87
N ASP A 341 22.52 9.91 -18.84
CA ASP A 341 21.70 9.31 -19.91
C ASP A 341 20.35 10.05 -20.07
N ARG A 342 19.83 10.67 -19.01
CA ARG A 342 18.59 11.48 -19.01
C ARG A 342 18.82 12.97 -19.23
N GLU A 343 20.06 13.41 -19.44
CA GLU A 343 20.42 14.83 -19.56
C GLU A 343 19.93 15.68 -18.38
N ARG A 344 19.91 15.10 -17.17
CA ARG A 344 19.47 15.77 -15.93
C ARG A 344 20.66 16.22 -15.08
N PRO A 345 20.54 17.37 -14.39
CA PRO A 345 21.55 17.76 -13.41
C PRO A 345 21.58 16.71 -12.29
N PHE A 346 22.76 16.16 -12.06
CA PHE A 346 22.97 15.28 -10.92
C PHE A 346 22.80 16.08 -9.62
N PRO A 347 21.90 15.70 -8.70
CA PRO A 347 21.76 16.40 -7.45
C PRO A 347 23.07 16.33 -6.67
N PRO A 348 23.44 17.38 -5.91
CA PRO A 348 24.70 17.39 -5.17
C PRO A 348 24.78 16.13 -4.30
N PRO A 349 25.91 15.38 -4.37
CA PRO A 349 26.03 14.16 -3.60
C PRO A 349 25.86 14.48 -2.12
N GLU A 350 25.09 13.67 -1.40
CA GLU A 350 25.07 13.80 0.05
C GLU A 350 26.50 13.65 0.57
N PRO A 351 26.96 14.50 1.51
CA PRO A 351 28.29 14.34 2.06
C PRO A 351 28.36 13.02 2.85
N PHE A 352 28.90 11.97 2.23
CA PHE A 352 29.27 10.74 2.92
C PHE A 352 30.76 10.86 3.29
N ALA A 353 31.03 11.01 4.59
CA ALA A 353 32.40 11.01 5.09
C ALA A 353 33.11 9.70 4.69
N GLU A 354 34.24 9.80 3.99
CA GLU A 354 35.17 8.69 3.87
C GLU A 354 35.59 8.29 5.29
N LEU A 355 35.22 7.07 5.70
CA LEU A 355 35.56 6.59 7.01
C LEU A 355 36.90 5.87 6.95
N SER A 356 37.87 6.42 7.67
CA SER A 356 39.10 5.71 7.99
C SER A 356 38.80 4.42 8.76
N ASP A 357 39.66 3.42 8.63
CA ASP A 357 39.56 2.17 9.42
C ASP A 357 39.51 2.42 10.94
N SER A 358 40.08 3.54 11.39
CA SER A 358 40.02 4.00 12.78
C SER A 358 38.59 4.36 13.20
N MET A 359 37.84 5.04 12.34
CA MET A 359 36.46 5.42 12.61
C MET A 359 35.52 4.21 12.56
N ILE A 360 35.75 3.26 11.65
CA ILE A 360 35.02 1.98 11.61
C ILE A 360 35.31 1.16 12.88
N LYS A 361 36.56 1.11 13.35
CA LYS A 361 36.93 0.46 14.62
C LYS A 361 36.29 1.17 15.82
N LYS A 362 36.25 2.50 15.83
CA LYS A 362 35.58 3.29 16.88
C LYS A 362 34.07 3.02 16.89
N HIS A 363 33.44 2.96 15.72
CA HIS A 363 32.02 2.62 15.60
C HIS A 363 31.76 1.20 16.10
N ARG A 364 32.57 0.22 15.69
CA ARG A 364 32.48 -1.16 16.20
C ARG A 364 32.65 -1.24 17.72
N ARG A 365 33.60 -0.49 18.31
CA ARG A 365 33.77 -0.39 19.77
C ARG A 365 32.57 0.26 20.48
N ILE A 366 31.84 1.16 19.82
CA ILE A 366 30.60 1.76 20.35
C ILE A 366 29.44 0.74 20.27
N ILE A 367 29.48 -0.19 19.32
CA ILE A 367 28.46 -1.21 19.07
C ILE A 367 28.71 -2.52 19.86
N ASP A 368 29.83 -2.63 20.60
CA ASP A 368 30.22 -3.85 21.33
C ASP A 368 29.20 -4.31 22.41
N ASP A 369 28.23 -3.47 22.78
CA ASP A 369 27.15 -3.81 23.73
C ASP A 369 25.94 -4.54 23.11
N LYS A 370 26.00 -5.01 21.84
CA LYS A 370 24.87 -5.63 21.11
C LYS A 370 23.63 -4.72 21.13
N LEU A 371 23.62 -3.71 20.26
CA LEU A 371 22.52 -2.73 20.15
C LEU A 371 21.19 -3.41 19.74
N TYR A 372 20.39 -3.79 20.73
CA TYR A 372 19.03 -4.26 20.55
C TYR A 372 18.08 -3.09 20.80
N ASP A 373 17.25 -2.75 19.82
CA ASP A 373 16.26 -1.66 19.90
C ASP A 373 14.85 -2.26 20.12
N PRO A 374 14.43 -2.51 21.37
CA PRO A 374 13.15 -3.14 21.66
C PRO A 374 11.95 -2.33 21.16
N ASP A 375 12.12 -1.01 21.06
CA ASP A 375 11.06 -0.08 20.65
C ASP A 375 11.03 0.12 19.12
N MET A 376 12.00 -0.46 18.39
CA MET A 376 12.11 -0.40 16.94
C MET A 376 12.19 1.04 16.38
N ASN A 377 12.60 2.01 17.19
CA ASN A 377 12.68 3.43 16.81
C ASN A 377 13.57 3.64 15.58
N HIS A 378 14.75 3.01 15.56
CA HIS A 378 15.67 3.08 14.41
C HIS A 378 15.01 2.49 13.16
N PHE A 379 14.32 1.37 13.31
CA PHE A 379 13.65 0.69 12.20
C PHE A 379 12.54 1.55 11.62
N PHE A 380 11.62 2.05 12.44
CA PHE A 380 10.53 2.91 11.97
C PHE A 380 11.05 4.17 11.29
N LYS A 381 12.06 4.82 11.86
CA LYS A 381 12.63 6.05 11.30
C LYS A 381 13.34 5.85 9.95
N ASN A 382 14.01 4.72 9.74
CA ASN A 382 14.90 4.52 8.58
C ASN A 382 14.38 3.53 7.53
N TYR A 383 13.34 2.74 7.84
CA TYR A 383 12.78 1.72 6.95
C TYR A 383 11.31 1.97 6.60
N VAL A 384 10.57 2.65 7.47
CA VAL A 384 9.10 2.78 7.36
C VAL A 384 8.68 4.23 7.10
N HIS A 385 9.37 5.20 7.71
CA HIS A 385 9.02 6.62 7.67
C HIS A 385 8.96 7.16 6.23
N PRO A 386 7.91 7.92 5.85
CA PRO A 386 7.69 8.43 4.49
C PRO A 386 8.85 9.29 4.00
N GLU A 387 9.50 10.05 4.88
CA GLU A 387 10.67 10.88 4.56
C GLU A 387 11.83 10.10 3.91
N GLU A 388 11.95 8.79 4.16
CA GLU A 388 12.96 7.95 3.51
C GLU A 388 12.75 7.84 2.00
N TRP A 389 11.53 8.04 1.50
CA TRP A 389 11.24 8.11 0.06
C TRP A 389 11.78 9.37 -0.61
N ARG A 390 12.08 10.45 0.14
CA ARG A 390 12.71 11.64 -0.44
C ARG A 390 14.05 11.30 -1.11
N LYS A 391 14.77 10.31 -0.58
CA LYS A 391 16.04 9.83 -1.16
C LYS A 391 15.84 9.26 -2.56
N VAL A 392 14.70 8.61 -2.83
CA VAL A 392 14.32 8.12 -4.16
C VAL A 392 13.89 9.31 -5.02
N LEU A 393 12.95 10.12 -4.53
CA LEU A 393 12.30 11.19 -5.30
C LEU A 393 13.25 12.33 -5.69
N LYS A 394 14.33 12.58 -4.94
CA LYS A 394 15.42 13.49 -5.35
C LYS A 394 16.06 13.10 -6.69
N HIS A 395 16.15 11.81 -6.98
CA HIS A 395 16.74 11.30 -8.22
C HIS A 395 15.70 10.99 -9.29
N PHE A 396 14.46 10.68 -8.88
CA PHE A 396 13.33 10.32 -9.73
C PHE A 396 12.09 11.17 -9.38
N PRO A 397 12.12 12.49 -9.67
CA PRO A 397 11.06 13.43 -9.23
C PRO A 397 9.71 13.24 -9.93
N GLU A 398 9.69 12.57 -11.08
CA GLU A 398 8.47 12.28 -11.86
C GLU A 398 7.91 10.88 -11.55
N LEU A 399 8.51 10.16 -10.59
CA LEU A 399 8.05 8.84 -10.17
C LEU A 399 6.61 8.91 -9.64
N ARG A 400 5.73 8.05 -10.19
CA ARG A 400 4.36 7.87 -9.70
C ARG A 400 4.38 7.02 -8.43
N LEU A 401 4.23 7.64 -7.28
CA LEU A 401 4.33 6.98 -5.96
C LEU A 401 3.11 7.28 -5.09
N CYS A 402 2.48 6.25 -4.52
CA CYS A 402 1.45 6.41 -3.48
C CYS A 402 2.00 5.94 -2.12
N LEU A 403 2.04 6.86 -1.15
CA LEU A 403 2.41 6.59 0.23
C LEU A 403 1.14 6.18 1.00
N ALA A 404 0.92 4.86 1.14
CA ALA A 404 -0.35 4.35 1.61
C ALA A 404 -0.71 4.76 3.05
N HIS A 405 -2.02 4.80 3.31
CA HIS A 405 -2.66 5.03 4.61
C HIS A 405 -2.53 6.43 5.19
N PHE A 406 -1.94 7.41 4.49
CA PHE A 406 -1.85 8.80 4.93
C PHE A 406 -1.43 8.98 6.41
N GLY A 407 -0.52 8.15 6.94
CA GLY A 407 -0.11 8.17 8.35
C GLY A 407 -0.89 7.22 9.29
N GLY A 408 -2.07 6.72 8.91
CA GLY A 408 -2.79 5.68 9.63
C GLY A 408 -3.12 6.06 11.07
N ASP A 409 -2.62 5.29 12.04
CA ASP A 409 -2.84 5.56 13.47
C ASP A 409 -2.19 6.87 13.97
N GLU A 410 -1.32 7.53 13.18
CA GLU A 410 -0.77 8.85 13.54
C GLU A 410 -1.87 9.91 13.70
N TRP A 411 -3.03 9.71 13.07
CA TRP A 411 -4.21 10.55 13.26
C TRP A 411 -4.80 10.54 14.68
N ARG A 412 -4.30 9.65 15.57
CA ARG A 412 -4.74 9.50 16.96
C ARG A 412 -3.84 10.18 18.00
N ARG A 413 -2.61 10.56 17.64
CA ARG A 413 -1.56 10.95 18.59
C ARG A 413 -1.65 12.40 19.09
N GLY A 414 -2.25 13.30 18.30
CA GLY A 414 -2.42 14.73 18.63
C GLY A 414 -3.69 15.03 19.42
N ARG A 415 -3.80 16.24 20.01
CA ARG A 415 -5.06 16.76 20.60
C ARG A 415 -5.92 17.41 19.54
N LEU A 416 -7.24 17.24 19.58
CA LEU A 416 -8.19 17.80 18.58
C LEU A 416 -7.98 19.28 18.27
N GLU A 417 -7.73 20.08 19.31
CA GLU A 417 -7.47 21.53 19.23
C GLU A 417 -6.26 21.91 18.37
N LYS A 418 -5.25 21.03 18.22
CA LYS A 418 -4.06 21.29 17.39
C LYS A 418 -4.29 21.06 15.90
N TRP A 419 -5.30 20.27 15.52
CA TRP A 419 -5.54 19.90 14.13
C TRP A 419 -6.15 21.01 13.27
N ASN A 420 -6.56 22.10 13.90
CA ASN A 420 -6.97 23.35 13.26
C ASN A 420 -5.88 24.43 13.32
N SER A 421 -4.67 24.10 13.79
CA SER A 421 -3.54 25.04 13.91
C SER A 421 -2.51 24.85 12.79
N ASP A 422 -1.49 25.70 12.74
CA ASP A 422 -0.31 25.49 11.88
C ASP A 422 0.51 24.24 12.29
N GLU A 423 0.27 23.67 13.47
CA GLU A 423 0.98 22.50 14.00
C GLU A 423 0.28 21.20 13.60
N LEU A 424 0.89 20.47 12.66
CA LEU A 424 0.49 19.12 12.28
C LEU A 424 0.75 18.11 13.43
N PRO A 425 0.03 16.98 13.45
CA PRO A 425 0.00 16.08 14.62
C PRO A 425 1.23 15.23 14.87
N SER A 426 2.04 15.05 13.83
CA SER A 426 3.04 14.00 13.71
C SER A 426 3.90 14.32 12.50
N GLU A 427 5.22 14.15 12.68
CA GLU A 427 6.22 14.25 11.62
C GLU A 427 5.90 13.33 10.42
N TRP A 428 5.18 12.24 10.66
CA TRP A 428 4.78 11.29 9.62
C TRP A 428 3.77 11.90 8.65
N VAL A 429 2.73 12.54 9.19
CA VAL A 429 1.69 13.22 8.40
C VAL A 429 2.31 14.43 7.70
N GLU A 430 3.16 15.18 8.41
CA GLU A 430 3.90 16.31 7.83
C GLU A 430 4.76 15.89 6.64
N SER A 431 5.53 14.80 6.74
CA SER A 431 6.33 14.29 5.64
C SER A 431 5.49 13.86 4.44
N ILE A 432 4.34 13.19 4.63
CA ILE A 432 3.45 12.82 3.50
C ILE A 432 2.91 14.09 2.82
N ILE A 433 2.46 15.09 3.59
CA ILE A 433 1.98 16.36 3.04
C ILE A 433 3.11 17.09 2.29
N GLY A 434 4.32 17.10 2.85
CA GLY A 434 5.51 17.70 2.24
C GLY A 434 5.86 17.03 0.90
N LEU A 435 5.92 15.70 0.87
CA LEU A 435 6.26 14.95 -0.34
C LEU A 435 5.22 15.10 -1.45
N THR A 436 3.93 15.03 -1.11
CA THR A 436 2.82 15.25 -2.08
C THR A 436 2.77 16.69 -2.62
N LYS A 437 3.32 17.65 -1.89
CA LYS A 437 3.44 19.05 -2.31
C LYS A 437 4.66 19.28 -3.20
N GLU A 438 5.78 18.67 -2.86
CA GLU A 438 7.06 18.86 -3.54
C GLU A 438 7.15 18.11 -4.87
N TYR A 439 6.54 16.94 -4.96
CA TYR A 439 6.64 16.07 -6.14
C TYR A 439 5.28 15.89 -6.81
N LEU A 440 5.23 16.18 -8.11
CA LEU A 440 4.00 16.21 -8.89
C LEU A 440 3.25 14.88 -8.89
N HIS A 441 3.97 13.76 -8.88
CA HIS A 441 3.38 12.44 -9.03
C HIS A 441 3.34 11.62 -7.73
N VAL A 442 3.44 12.29 -6.56
CA VAL A 442 3.31 11.66 -5.25
C VAL A 442 1.89 11.82 -4.69
N TYR A 443 1.28 10.70 -4.32
CA TYR A 443 -0.07 10.55 -3.80
C TYR A 443 -0.06 9.90 -2.41
N THR A 444 -1.21 9.86 -1.77
CA THR A 444 -1.47 9.11 -0.53
C THR A 444 -2.86 8.48 -0.60
N ASP A 445 -3.16 7.49 0.23
CA ASP A 445 -4.50 6.90 0.29
C ASP A 445 -5.07 6.86 1.72
N ILE A 446 -6.39 6.72 1.83
CA ILE A 446 -7.13 6.56 3.09
C ILE A 446 -7.65 5.12 3.26
N SER A 447 -6.87 4.13 2.82
CA SER A 447 -7.18 2.72 3.00
C SER A 447 -6.95 2.25 4.44
N CYS A 448 -7.73 1.28 4.90
CA CYS A 448 -7.70 0.76 6.29
C CYS A 448 -7.97 1.81 7.39
N PHE A 449 -8.52 2.98 7.07
CA PHE A 449 -8.79 4.01 8.08
C PHE A 449 -9.87 3.54 9.05
N ASN A 450 -9.54 3.53 10.34
CA ASN A 450 -10.49 3.25 11.40
C ASN A 450 -10.96 4.57 12.05
N MET A 451 -12.00 5.15 11.43
CA MET A 451 -12.60 6.42 11.82
C MET A 451 -13.21 6.43 13.23
N GLY A 452 -13.50 5.26 13.81
CA GLY A 452 -14.07 5.13 15.16
C GLY A 452 -13.03 4.85 16.25
N ASN A 453 -11.73 4.84 15.93
CA ASN A 453 -10.71 4.69 16.96
C ASN A 453 -10.65 5.94 17.84
N THR A 454 -10.60 5.74 19.16
CA THR A 454 -10.43 6.82 20.13
C THR A 454 -9.04 7.45 20.00
N MET A 455 -8.99 8.78 20.11
CA MET A 455 -7.75 9.55 20.22
C MET A 455 -6.94 9.10 21.46
N GLU A 456 -5.61 9.12 21.41
CA GLU A 456 -4.77 8.67 22.54
C GLU A 456 -4.96 9.52 23.81
N LYS A 457 -5.43 10.77 23.66
CA LYS A 457 -5.74 11.67 24.77
C LYS A 457 -7.19 11.57 25.25
N GLY A 458 -8.02 10.75 24.60
CA GLY A 458 -9.42 10.52 24.99
C GLY A 458 -10.37 11.69 24.69
N ASP A 459 -9.96 12.63 23.86
CA ASP A 459 -10.66 13.87 23.52
C ASP A 459 -11.52 13.78 22.25
N GLY A 460 -11.70 12.58 21.68
CA GLY A 460 -12.57 12.34 20.52
C GLY A 460 -12.22 11.05 19.78
N GLU A 461 -12.59 10.99 18.51
CA GLU A 461 -12.30 9.91 17.57
C GLU A 461 -11.43 10.40 16.39
N VAL A 462 -10.81 9.46 15.66
CA VAL A 462 -10.05 9.75 14.43
C VAL A 462 -10.85 10.55 13.40
N ARG A 463 -12.16 10.34 13.32
CA ARG A 463 -13.01 11.12 12.41
C ARG A 463 -13.00 12.61 12.71
N ASP A 464 -12.82 12.98 13.97
CA ASP A 464 -12.85 14.37 14.40
C ASP A 464 -11.53 15.04 13.99
N SER A 465 -10.38 14.39 14.26
CA SER A 465 -9.06 14.93 13.89
C SER A 465 -8.87 15.00 12.38
N PHE A 466 -9.18 13.90 11.67
CA PHE A 466 -9.04 13.84 10.22
C PHE A 466 -10.08 14.71 9.52
N GLY A 467 -11.31 14.77 10.04
CA GLY A 467 -12.38 15.63 9.49
C GLY A 467 -12.03 17.11 9.59
N ASN A 468 -11.54 17.55 10.75
CA ASN A 468 -11.03 18.90 10.96
C ASN A 468 -9.93 19.26 9.96
N PHE A 469 -8.98 18.36 9.74
CA PHE A 469 -7.95 18.56 8.73
C PHE A 469 -8.53 18.62 7.30
N LEU A 470 -9.47 17.76 6.95
CA LEU A 470 -10.09 17.78 5.63
C LEU A 470 -10.86 19.09 5.33
N CYS A 471 -11.45 19.73 6.35
CA CYS A 471 -12.03 21.07 6.22
C CYS A 471 -10.99 22.14 5.83
N SER A 472 -9.69 21.90 6.11
CA SER A 472 -8.61 22.81 5.76
C SER A 472 -8.09 22.65 4.31
N LEU A 473 -8.64 21.72 3.52
CA LEU A 473 -8.18 21.50 2.14
C LEU A 473 -8.54 22.65 1.18
N ASP A 474 -9.35 23.62 1.57
CA ASP A 474 -9.51 24.88 0.81
C ASP A 474 -8.37 25.87 1.05
N ASP A 475 -7.60 25.69 2.12
CA ASP A 475 -6.43 26.53 2.41
C ASP A 475 -5.33 26.28 1.36
N LYS A 476 -4.71 27.36 0.90
CA LYS A 476 -3.57 27.32 -0.03
C LYS A 476 -2.44 26.41 0.46
N ARG A 477 -2.28 26.23 1.78
CA ARG A 477 -1.31 25.33 2.40
C ARG A 477 -1.50 23.87 2.01
N TYR A 478 -2.75 23.41 1.88
CA TYR A 478 -3.14 22.00 1.75
C TYR A 478 -3.98 21.68 0.49
N SER A 479 -4.42 22.70 -0.27
CA SER A 479 -5.31 22.53 -1.42
C SER A 479 -4.83 21.59 -2.52
N HIS A 480 -3.52 21.35 -2.62
CA HIS A 480 -2.98 20.34 -3.53
C HIS A 480 -3.49 18.93 -3.20
N LEU A 481 -3.76 18.62 -1.92
CA LEU A 481 -4.17 17.29 -1.46
C LEU A 481 -5.54 16.86 -1.97
N LYS A 482 -6.42 17.80 -2.37
CA LYS A 482 -7.68 17.48 -3.07
C LYS A 482 -7.43 16.62 -4.32
N HIS A 483 -6.24 16.73 -4.90
CA HIS A 483 -5.81 16.00 -6.10
C HIS A 483 -4.82 14.87 -5.82
N LYS A 484 -4.51 14.57 -4.54
CA LYS A 484 -3.48 13.58 -4.13
C LYS A 484 -4.00 12.46 -3.24
N ILE A 485 -5.14 12.64 -2.58
CA ILE A 485 -5.71 11.60 -1.70
C ILE A 485 -6.52 10.61 -2.54
N ILE A 486 -6.26 9.32 -2.39
CA ILE A 486 -6.94 8.22 -3.05
C ILE A 486 -7.83 7.49 -2.03
N PHE A 487 -9.05 7.16 -2.42
CA PHE A 487 -9.89 6.23 -1.67
C PHE A 487 -9.41 4.80 -1.91
N GLY A 488 -9.27 4.04 -0.83
CA GLY A 488 -9.06 2.60 -0.88
C GLY A 488 -9.72 1.96 0.34
N THR A 489 -9.97 0.66 0.27
CA THR A 489 -10.56 -0.08 1.40
C THR A 489 -9.51 -0.70 2.30
N ASP A 490 -8.43 -1.22 1.72
CA ASP A 490 -7.56 -2.25 2.32
C ASP A 490 -8.35 -3.53 2.67
N TRP A 491 -9.45 -3.79 1.94
CA TRP A 491 -10.22 -5.02 2.14
C TRP A 491 -9.37 -6.22 1.74
N TYR A 492 -9.38 -7.34 2.45
CA TYR A 492 -10.22 -7.67 3.59
C TYR A 492 -9.59 -7.35 4.95
N LEU A 493 -8.43 -6.69 5.01
CA LEU A 493 -7.76 -6.37 6.29
C LEU A 493 -8.68 -5.55 7.21
N THR A 494 -9.59 -4.76 6.65
CA THR A 494 -10.66 -4.08 7.39
C THR A 494 -11.51 -5.01 8.27
N LEU A 495 -11.68 -6.29 7.90
CA LEU A 495 -12.39 -7.29 8.70
C LEU A 495 -11.62 -7.75 9.94
N ILE A 496 -10.29 -7.58 9.96
CA ILE A 496 -9.42 -7.95 11.09
C ILE A 496 -8.88 -6.72 11.85
N THR A 497 -9.01 -5.51 11.30
CA THR A 497 -8.62 -4.26 11.96
C THR A 497 -9.81 -3.49 12.54
N ARG A 498 -11.04 -3.78 12.11
CA ARG A 498 -12.26 -3.10 12.57
C ARG A 498 -13.26 -4.07 13.19
N LYS A 499 -13.61 -3.87 14.46
CA LYS A 499 -14.65 -4.66 15.16
C LYS A 499 -16.05 -4.49 14.57
N ARG A 500 -16.33 -3.33 13.96
CA ARG A 500 -17.59 -2.97 13.30
C ARG A 500 -17.29 -2.18 12.03
N GLY A 501 -18.11 -2.37 11.00
CA GLY A 501 -17.92 -1.70 9.71
C GLY A 501 -16.73 -2.17 8.89
N GLY A 502 -16.15 -3.33 9.22
CA GLY A 502 -15.06 -3.94 8.44
C GLY A 502 -15.50 -4.53 7.10
N LYS A 503 -16.80 -4.84 6.94
CA LYS A 503 -17.35 -5.37 5.68
C LYS A 503 -17.21 -4.36 4.56
N TYR A 504 -16.87 -4.83 3.35
CA TYR A 504 -16.62 -4.00 2.17
C TYR A 504 -17.70 -2.91 1.98
N GLY A 505 -18.97 -3.35 1.88
CA GLY A 505 -20.10 -2.45 1.66
C GLY A 505 -20.30 -1.41 2.75
N GLN A 506 -20.06 -1.79 4.01
CA GLN A 506 -20.23 -0.89 5.15
C GLN A 506 -19.08 0.12 5.22
N TYR A 507 -17.84 -0.33 5.02
CA TYR A 507 -16.66 0.53 4.96
C TYR A 507 -16.83 1.63 3.91
N CYS A 508 -17.20 1.26 2.66
CA CYS A 508 -17.40 2.22 1.58
C CYS A 508 -18.50 3.25 1.91
N LYS A 509 -19.63 2.80 2.47
CA LYS A 509 -20.75 3.69 2.85
C LYS A 509 -20.36 4.66 3.95
N GLU A 510 -19.63 4.19 4.96
CA GLU A 510 -19.20 5.02 6.08
C GLU A 510 -18.18 6.09 5.65
N ILE A 511 -17.16 5.72 4.87
CA ILE A 511 -16.18 6.68 4.35
C ILE A 511 -16.85 7.69 3.42
N LYS A 512 -17.73 7.23 2.52
CA LYS A 512 -18.43 8.14 1.63
C LYS A 512 -19.28 9.14 2.42
N LYS A 513 -20.11 8.66 3.35
CA LYS A 513 -20.95 9.53 4.21
C LYS A 513 -20.10 10.56 4.96
N PHE A 514 -18.94 10.14 5.48
CA PHE A 514 -17.99 11.03 6.14
C PHE A 514 -17.46 12.11 5.19
N LEU A 515 -16.97 11.74 4.01
CA LEU A 515 -16.45 12.70 3.03
C LEU A 515 -17.55 13.66 2.53
N ASP A 516 -18.75 13.15 2.22
CA ASP A 516 -19.88 13.97 1.77
C ASP A 516 -20.39 14.94 2.85
N SER A 517 -20.13 14.66 4.13
CA SER A 517 -20.43 15.57 5.24
C SER A 517 -19.49 16.78 5.33
N ILE A 518 -18.33 16.70 4.66
CA ILE A 518 -17.31 17.74 4.64
C ILE A 518 -17.34 18.47 3.30
N ASP A 519 -17.00 17.77 2.22
CA ASP A 519 -17.04 18.27 0.85
C ASP A 519 -17.47 17.14 -0.07
N ARG A 520 -18.65 17.33 -0.65
CA ARG A 520 -19.26 16.40 -1.60
C ARG A 520 -18.39 16.10 -2.81
N THR A 521 -17.44 16.95 -3.18
CA THR A 521 -16.50 16.70 -4.27
C THR A 521 -15.39 15.73 -3.91
N PHE A 522 -15.09 15.51 -2.62
CA PHE A 522 -14.03 14.61 -2.18
C PHE A 522 -14.27 13.17 -2.63
N TRP A 523 -15.49 12.65 -2.57
CA TRP A 523 -15.77 11.31 -3.06
C TRP A 523 -15.41 11.15 -4.54
N LEU A 524 -15.80 12.12 -5.39
CA LEU A 524 -15.48 12.11 -6.82
C LEU A 524 -13.97 12.19 -7.06
N ARG A 525 -13.27 13.07 -6.33
CA ARG A 525 -11.82 13.23 -6.44
C ARG A 525 -11.09 11.96 -6.00
N PHE A 526 -11.40 11.46 -4.81
CA PHE A 526 -10.64 10.41 -4.15
C PHE A 526 -10.96 9.03 -4.72
N ALA A 527 -12.21 8.77 -5.11
CA ALA A 527 -12.64 7.47 -5.62
C ALA A 527 -12.73 7.40 -7.15
N LEU A 528 -12.41 8.46 -7.89
CA LEU A 528 -12.35 8.40 -9.36
C LEU A 528 -11.15 9.16 -9.91
N ILE A 529 -11.09 10.48 -9.76
CA ILE A 529 -10.12 11.31 -10.48
C ILE A 529 -8.68 10.96 -10.10
N ASN A 530 -8.36 11.00 -8.80
CA ASN A 530 -7.02 10.80 -8.28
C ASN A 530 -6.50 9.36 -8.56
N PRO A 531 -7.25 8.28 -8.30
CA PRO A 531 -6.80 6.94 -8.68
C PRO A 531 -6.71 6.76 -10.20
N TRP A 532 -7.60 7.36 -10.99
CA TRP A 532 -7.53 7.28 -12.46
C TRP A 532 -6.20 7.82 -13.00
N GLU A 533 -5.81 9.01 -12.52
CA GLU A 533 -4.54 9.65 -12.89
C GLU A 533 -3.33 8.91 -12.33
N PHE A 534 -3.36 8.54 -11.05
CA PHE A 534 -2.24 7.85 -10.41
C PHE A 534 -1.92 6.54 -11.14
N TYR A 535 -2.94 5.71 -11.40
CA TYR A 535 -2.77 4.42 -12.05
C TYR A 535 -2.54 4.50 -13.56
N GLY A 536 -2.63 5.69 -14.16
CA GLY A 536 -2.36 5.88 -15.59
C GLY A 536 -3.44 5.33 -16.49
N PHE A 537 -4.70 5.33 -16.04
CA PHE A 537 -5.83 4.84 -16.84
C PHE A 537 -6.27 5.84 -17.91
N GLU A 538 -5.70 7.04 -17.93
CA GLU A 538 -5.80 7.98 -19.05
C GLU A 538 -5.11 7.49 -20.33
N ASP A 539 -4.11 6.61 -20.20
CA ASP A 539 -3.39 6.05 -21.35
C ASP A 539 -4.17 4.87 -21.95
N GLN A 540 -4.77 5.12 -23.12
CA GLN A 540 -5.51 4.12 -23.87
C GLN A 540 -4.61 2.97 -24.34
N THR A 541 -3.34 3.23 -24.65
CA THR A 541 -2.39 2.20 -25.10
C THR A 541 -2.12 1.20 -23.99
N LYS A 542 -1.93 1.67 -22.75
CA LYS A 542 -1.83 0.82 -21.56
C LYS A 542 -3.08 -0.05 -21.39
N LEU A 543 -4.28 0.53 -21.51
CA LEU A 543 -5.52 -0.24 -21.39
C LEU A 543 -5.68 -1.28 -22.52
N GLU A 544 -5.29 -0.96 -23.74
CA GLU A 544 -5.25 -1.91 -24.87
C GLU A 544 -4.25 -3.03 -24.64
N ASN A 545 -3.08 -2.72 -24.09
CA ASN A 545 -2.06 -3.70 -23.75
C ASN A 545 -2.50 -4.62 -22.60
N MET A 546 -3.24 -4.10 -21.61
CA MET A 546 -3.92 -4.94 -20.61
C MET A 546 -4.96 -5.85 -21.25
N ARG A 547 -5.79 -5.32 -22.16
CA ARG A 547 -6.79 -6.09 -22.88
C ARG A 547 -6.17 -7.27 -23.64
N LYS A 548 -5.14 -7.02 -24.45
CA LYS A 548 -4.40 -8.05 -25.19
C LYS A 548 -3.88 -9.11 -24.23
N LYS A 549 -3.35 -8.68 -23.08
CA LYS A 549 -2.82 -9.62 -22.10
C LYS A 549 -3.92 -10.47 -21.45
N PHE A 550 -5.09 -9.93 -21.16
CA PHE A 550 -6.23 -10.73 -20.71
C PHE A 550 -6.68 -11.76 -21.76
N GLU A 551 -6.70 -11.38 -23.04
CA GLU A 551 -7.00 -12.31 -24.15
C GLU A 551 -5.97 -13.46 -24.23
N GLU A 552 -4.68 -13.16 -24.06
CA GLU A 552 -3.60 -14.17 -23.99
C GLU A 552 -3.72 -15.12 -22.79
N GLU A 553 -4.23 -14.62 -21.66
CA GLU A 553 -4.47 -15.41 -20.44
C GLU A 553 -5.84 -16.13 -20.47
N GLU A 554 -6.43 -16.28 -21.67
CA GLU A 554 -7.70 -17.00 -21.92
C GLU A 554 -8.90 -16.44 -21.13
N ALA A 555 -8.89 -15.14 -20.83
CA ALA A 555 -10.02 -14.47 -20.20
C ALA A 555 -11.28 -14.55 -21.07
N ASN A 556 -12.46 -14.43 -20.45
CA ASN A 556 -13.72 -14.43 -21.18
C ASN A 556 -13.82 -13.21 -22.12
N GLU A 557 -13.76 -13.46 -23.44
CA GLU A 557 -13.73 -12.43 -24.49
C GLU A 557 -14.86 -11.39 -24.35
N LYS A 558 -16.10 -11.84 -24.08
CA LYS A 558 -17.24 -10.94 -23.89
C LYS A 558 -17.06 -10.02 -22.68
N ALA A 559 -16.53 -10.55 -21.58
CA ALA A 559 -16.26 -9.77 -20.37
C ALA A 559 -15.14 -8.76 -20.61
N VAL A 560 -14.05 -9.18 -21.25
CA VAL A 560 -12.92 -8.30 -21.62
C VAL A 560 -13.42 -7.14 -22.48
N ASP A 561 -14.13 -7.43 -23.57
CA ASP A 561 -14.65 -6.42 -24.50
C ASP A 561 -15.62 -5.44 -23.84
N SER A 562 -16.56 -5.97 -23.04
CA SER A 562 -17.57 -5.15 -22.36
C SER A 562 -16.95 -4.22 -21.32
N ASN A 563 -16.02 -4.73 -20.51
CA ASN A 563 -15.37 -3.96 -19.45
C ASN A 563 -14.39 -2.93 -20.04
N PHE A 564 -13.62 -3.30 -21.06
CA PHE A 564 -12.74 -2.40 -21.79
C PHE A 564 -13.51 -1.22 -22.40
N LYS A 565 -14.60 -1.49 -23.14
CA LYS A 565 -15.46 -0.45 -23.71
C LYS A 565 -16.05 0.47 -22.64
N SER A 566 -16.34 -0.06 -21.46
CA SER A 566 -16.84 0.73 -20.34
C SER A 566 -15.77 1.64 -19.75
N LEU A 567 -14.54 1.14 -19.57
CA LEU A 567 -13.41 1.96 -19.11
C LEU A 567 -13.05 3.08 -20.08
N LEU A 568 -13.03 2.82 -21.40
CA LEU A 568 -12.73 3.87 -22.39
C LEU A 568 -13.71 5.05 -22.33
N LYS A 569 -14.98 4.81 -21.99
CA LYS A 569 -15.97 5.87 -21.80
C LYS A 569 -15.62 6.75 -20.59
N VAL A 570 -15.03 6.16 -19.56
CA VAL A 570 -14.64 6.87 -18.34
C VAL A 570 -13.47 7.83 -18.58
N THR A 571 -12.54 7.53 -19.49
CA THR A 571 -11.47 8.48 -19.86
C THR A 571 -12.03 9.85 -20.28
N GLY A 572 -13.06 9.86 -21.13
CA GLY A 572 -13.71 11.11 -21.56
C GLY A 572 -14.51 11.78 -20.43
N GLU A 573 -15.14 10.99 -19.57
CA GLU A 573 -15.89 11.46 -18.41
C GLU A 573 -14.98 12.15 -17.37
N VAL A 574 -13.82 11.56 -17.06
CA VAL A 574 -12.85 12.08 -16.09
C VAL A 574 -12.39 13.49 -16.46
N ASN A 575 -12.05 13.75 -17.72
CA ASN A 575 -11.64 15.08 -18.17
C ASN A 575 -12.74 16.12 -17.97
N LYS A 576 -13.99 15.78 -18.35
CA LYS A 576 -15.14 16.66 -18.14
C LYS A 576 -15.38 16.95 -16.64
N ILE A 577 -15.29 15.93 -15.80
CA ILE A 577 -15.46 16.10 -14.34
C ILE A 577 -14.38 17.00 -13.77
N LYS A 578 -13.12 16.86 -14.21
CA LYS A 578 -12.02 17.73 -13.78
C LYS A 578 -12.30 19.19 -14.09
N ASP A 579 -12.78 19.50 -15.30
CA ASP A 579 -13.13 20.87 -15.67
C ASP A 579 -14.24 21.43 -14.76
N GLN A 580 -15.29 20.64 -14.51
CA GLN A 580 -16.38 21.02 -13.60
C GLN A 580 -15.90 21.23 -12.15
N LEU A 581 -14.99 20.40 -11.68
CA LEU A 581 -14.39 20.51 -10.34
C LEU A 581 -13.48 21.75 -10.22
N ASN A 582 -12.74 22.08 -11.27
CA ASN A 582 -11.91 23.29 -11.32
C ASN A 582 -12.78 24.55 -11.32
N GLU A 583 -13.87 24.57 -12.10
CA GLU A 583 -14.86 25.65 -12.07
C GLU A 583 -15.47 25.80 -10.67
N PHE A 584 -15.81 24.69 -10.01
CA PHE A 584 -16.30 24.70 -8.63
C PHE A 584 -15.29 25.30 -7.65
N ASP A 585 -14.02 24.90 -7.71
CA ASP A 585 -12.97 25.45 -6.84
C ASP A 585 -12.73 26.95 -7.08
N LEU A 586 -12.82 27.42 -8.34
CA LEU A 586 -12.72 28.85 -8.67
C LEU A 586 -13.88 29.66 -8.11
N LEU A 587 -15.10 29.12 -8.16
CA LEU A 587 -16.28 29.76 -7.59
C LEU A 587 -16.22 29.85 -6.06
N GLN A 588 -15.61 28.88 -5.38
CA GLN A 588 -15.40 28.93 -3.93
C GLN A 588 -14.34 29.96 -3.54
N LYS A 589 -13.24 30.10 -4.30
CA LYS A 589 -12.17 31.07 -4.02
C LYS A 589 -12.55 32.54 -4.20
N ASN A 590 -13.58 32.82 -5.01
CA ASN A 590 -14.06 34.18 -5.26
C ASN A 590 -15.14 34.65 -4.25
N LYS A 591 -15.40 33.84 -3.22
CA LYS A 591 -16.24 34.16 -2.07
C LYS A 591 -15.38 34.38 -0.85
#